data_AF-A0A8X6HJT3-F1
#
_entry.id   AF-A0A8X6HJT3-F1
#
_cell.length_a   1.000
_cell.length_b   1.000
_cell.length_c   1.000
_cell.angle_alpha   90.00
_cell.angle_beta   90.00
_cell.angle_gamma   90.00
#
_symmetry.space_group_name_H-M   'P 1'
#
loop_
_entity.id
_entity.type
_entity.pdbx_description
1 polymer ?
#
loop_
_entity_poly.entity_id
_entity_poly.type
_entity_poly.pdbx_seq_one_letter_code
_entity_poly.pdbx_strand_id
1 'polypeptide(L)'
;MDHYVSKYEIFAAFEGLEYTECLCLNITKSNLWDKFLDILFSPSTDLDYELLFMDILRKTVEIYTEKGMRRLPVCKEISKILELFSDDPSWNNILNYFDRKQDKHLLYVTIKTLSAIIHTFPQPLLKLRLESVLKNLNEKENAIHYLELLMSLVDYSYNPDANSDNCKCENKVSCVIDSLENNFTVLCHELSCNWNVLLSMFLQTENQNTFSFLMLWKILCEKHMKKSHSSIFLKEEFALEFMAISVKMSADCLRTYVDIISQIVFSNLETNSWHLLEEQFQKNILIALSNGFLHLMLKERTTSSFNSAFISLPTSSCNEDVQFDVIYKKVFFIVLSLLAEFRCAVLLTEALEKVFDFLIMPINKWKLQSTHFWIFDTFIEDDDLLFGVMLAFLKIYCCLRKEDLRFGKNNLLVDMLRSELNPHKIFIKFLQQIGNDHNEVLSFLVSDETCCLLYLLQYLKLLLVEWEFFIQAHEIFFKFKDTTPFSSISKCAINTSLSSSCKNKLVSYSCSSSSDEEYPNATVISLKTDKSLKKLSLRTVSILMHLKLGIQKLVDVNEFPYNVSPLISLLKLCEEKSL
;
A
#
# COMPACT_ATOMS: atom_id res chain seq x y z
N MET A 1 30.35 46.27 29.63
CA MET A 1 30.73 46.40 28.21
C MET A 1 30.60 45.03 27.63
N ASP A 2 29.47 44.81 26.99
CA ASP A 2 29.00 43.51 26.57
C ASP A 2 29.91 42.95 25.47
N HIS A 3 30.47 41.77 25.71
CA HIS A 3 31.27 41.03 24.75
C HIS A 3 30.37 40.38 23.70
N TYR A 4 29.66 41.20 22.93
CA TYR A 4 28.97 40.73 21.73
C TYR A 4 30.00 40.09 20.80
N VAL A 5 29.83 38.79 20.55
CA VAL A 5 30.55 38.11 19.45
C VAL A 5 30.10 38.80 18.19
N SER A 6 31.06 39.30 17.41
CA SER A 6 30.68 39.88 16.13
C SER A 6 30.14 38.76 15.23
N LYS A 7 29.08 39.02 14.45
CA LYS A 7 28.57 38.10 13.42
C LYS A 7 29.70 37.54 12.54
N TYR A 8 30.76 38.34 12.36
CA TYR A 8 32.00 38.00 11.67
C TYR A 8 32.79 36.83 12.31
N GLU A 9 32.90 36.78 13.64
CA GLU A 9 33.64 35.71 14.33
C GLU A 9 32.95 34.34 14.18
N ILE A 10 31.62 34.32 14.18
CA ILE A 10 30.84 33.10 13.98
C ILE A 10 30.87 32.67 12.52
N PHE A 11 30.77 33.62 11.59
CA PHE A 11 30.91 33.34 10.17
C PHE A 11 32.30 32.77 9.85
N ALA A 12 33.37 33.36 10.39
CA ALA A 12 34.72 32.82 10.25
C ALA A 12 34.88 31.42 10.85
N ALA A 13 34.20 31.14 11.98
CA ALA A 13 34.15 29.79 12.56
C ALA A 13 33.46 28.79 11.62
N PHE A 14 32.34 29.18 11.01
CA PHE A 14 31.61 28.37 10.03
C PHE A 14 32.44 28.10 8.77
N GLU A 15 33.03 29.13 8.13
CA GLU A 15 33.89 28.96 6.96
C GLU A 15 35.09 28.04 7.26
N GLY A 16 35.69 28.19 8.44
CA GLY A 16 36.77 27.30 8.85
C GLY A 16 36.31 25.87 9.06
N LEU A 17 35.09 25.65 9.58
CA LEU A 17 34.50 24.33 9.71
C LEU A 17 34.22 23.70 8.35
N GLU A 18 33.68 24.45 7.38
CA GLU A 18 33.45 23.97 6.01
C GLU A 18 34.76 23.60 5.30
N TYR A 19 35.80 24.41 5.46
CA TYR A 19 37.05 24.21 4.73
C TYR A 19 37.96 23.15 5.35
N THR A 20 38.01 23.08 6.68
CA THR A 20 38.98 22.23 7.39
C THR A 20 38.33 21.01 8.06
N GLU A 21 37.00 20.93 8.05
CA GLU A 21 36.22 19.92 8.76
C GLU A 21 36.65 19.77 10.24
N CYS A 22 37.07 20.87 10.85
CA CYS A 22 37.70 20.89 12.16
C CYS A 22 37.42 22.22 12.88
N LEU A 23 36.98 22.15 14.13
CA LEU A 23 36.75 23.34 14.96
C LEU A 23 38.02 23.80 15.71
N CYS A 24 39.04 22.95 15.80
CA CYS A 24 40.22 23.17 16.62
C CYS A 24 41.03 24.42 16.20
N LEU A 25 41.05 24.80 14.91
CA LEU A 25 41.83 25.95 14.42
C LEU A 25 41.23 27.31 14.80
N ASN A 26 39.91 27.39 14.99
CA ASN A 26 39.20 28.64 15.24
C ASN A 26 38.79 28.82 16.72
N ILE A 27 38.52 27.72 17.45
CA ILE A 27 38.09 27.79 18.86
C ILE A 27 39.22 28.23 19.81
N THR A 28 40.48 27.91 19.51
CA THR A 28 41.63 28.23 20.39
C THR A 28 41.89 29.72 20.64
N LYS A 29 41.22 30.64 19.94
CA LYS A 29 41.42 32.09 20.08
C LYS A 29 40.32 32.84 20.85
N SER A 30 39.18 32.24 21.14
CA SER A 30 38.08 32.94 21.79
C SER A 30 37.24 31.99 22.64
N ASN A 31 36.56 32.52 23.68
CA ASN A 31 35.53 31.80 24.46
C ASN A 31 34.28 31.49 23.60
N LEU A 32 34.47 31.17 22.32
CA LEU A 32 33.44 30.86 21.34
C LEU A 32 32.54 29.74 21.84
N TRP A 33 33.08 28.81 22.64
CA TRP A 33 32.34 27.71 23.26
C TRP A 33 31.36 28.12 24.35
N ASP A 34 31.82 28.85 25.38
CA ASP A 34 30.92 29.34 26.44
C ASP A 34 29.84 30.23 25.85
N LYS A 35 30.20 31.00 24.82
CA LYS A 35 29.26 31.83 24.08
C LYS A 35 28.33 31.03 23.17
N PHE A 36 28.78 29.89 22.64
CA PHE A 36 27.94 28.95 21.90
C PHE A 36 26.84 28.38 22.81
N LEU A 37 27.23 28.02 24.04
CA LEU A 37 26.30 27.62 25.10
C LEU A 37 25.37 28.77 25.49
N ASP A 38 25.90 29.99 25.65
CA ASP A 38 25.08 31.15 25.94
C ASP A 38 24.02 31.36 24.85
N ILE A 39 24.34 31.20 23.57
CA ILE A 39 23.37 31.33 22.46
C ILE A 39 22.30 30.22 22.52
N LEU A 40 22.71 28.99 22.81
CA LEU A 40 21.80 27.84 22.96
C LEU A 40 20.83 28.05 24.13
N PHE A 41 21.28 28.68 25.21
CA PHE A 41 20.50 28.89 26.43
C PHE A 41 19.83 30.28 26.53
N SER A 42 20.24 31.24 25.69
CA SER A 42 19.68 32.59 25.62
C SER A 42 19.39 32.97 24.15
N PRO A 43 18.18 32.70 23.65
CA PRO A 43 17.83 32.94 22.24
C PRO A 43 18.00 34.42 21.90
N SER A 44 18.66 34.69 20.78
CA SER A 44 18.91 36.06 20.32
C SER A 44 17.67 36.64 19.64
N THR A 45 17.57 37.96 19.56
CA THR A 45 16.54 38.62 18.74
C THR A 45 16.88 38.64 17.25
N ASP A 46 18.08 38.22 16.85
CA ASP A 46 18.57 38.23 15.46
C ASP A 46 18.42 36.84 14.81
N LEU A 47 17.49 36.73 13.86
CA LEU A 47 17.18 35.48 13.17
C LEU A 47 18.35 34.95 12.34
N ASP A 48 19.12 35.83 11.68
CA ASP A 48 20.26 35.40 10.85
C ASP A 48 21.33 34.71 11.70
N TYR A 49 21.50 35.21 12.92
CA TYR A 49 22.47 34.72 13.88
C TYR A 49 22.09 33.32 14.38
N GLU A 50 20.80 33.11 14.63
CA GLU A 50 20.24 31.81 15.01
C GLU A 50 20.32 30.78 13.88
N LEU A 51 20.05 31.19 12.64
CA LEU A 51 20.18 30.32 11.47
C LEU A 51 21.63 29.87 11.26
N LEU A 52 22.57 30.82 11.28
CA LEU A 52 24.00 30.52 11.13
C LEU A 52 24.48 29.56 12.23
N PHE A 53 23.97 29.75 13.45
CA PHE A 53 24.26 28.85 14.57
C PHE A 53 23.76 27.42 14.32
N MET A 54 22.51 27.26 13.90
CA MET A 54 21.95 25.93 13.62
C MET A 54 22.64 25.26 12.43
N ASP A 55 23.09 26.02 11.43
CA ASP A 55 23.90 25.50 10.34
C ASP A 55 25.30 25.03 10.80
N ILE A 56 25.96 25.78 11.71
CA ILE A 56 27.23 25.34 12.33
C ILE A 56 27.02 24.01 13.09
N LEU A 57 25.96 23.93 13.89
CA LEU A 57 25.62 22.69 14.62
C LEU A 57 25.40 21.53 13.67
N ARG A 58 24.54 21.71 12.65
CA ARG A 58 24.27 20.68 11.65
C ARG A 58 25.55 20.21 11.00
N LYS A 59 26.38 21.14 10.52
CA LYS A 59 27.62 20.80 9.81
C LYS A 59 28.62 20.08 10.72
N THR A 60 28.70 20.48 11.98
CA THR A 60 29.56 19.83 12.98
C THR A 60 29.16 18.38 13.19
N VAL A 61 27.86 18.13 13.29
CA VAL A 61 27.30 16.79 13.46
C VAL A 61 27.51 15.96 12.20
N GLU A 62 27.24 16.50 11.01
CA GLU A 62 27.51 15.83 9.73
C GLU A 62 28.98 15.40 9.61
N ILE A 63 29.92 16.28 9.96
CA ILE A 63 31.36 15.98 9.97
C ILE A 63 31.67 14.88 10.99
N TYR A 64 31.08 14.92 12.18
CA TYR A 64 31.25 13.86 13.16
C TYR A 64 30.74 12.53 12.64
N THR A 65 29.54 12.49 12.06
CA THR A 65 28.96 11.29 11.46
C THR A 65 29.90 10.77 10.39
N GLU A 66 30.28 11.58 9.41
CA GLU A 66 31.14 11.16 8.29
C GLU A 66 32.51 10.66 8.77
N LYS A 67 33.17 11.37 9.69
CA LYS A 67 34.49 10.97 10.21
C LYS A 67 34.40 9.78 11.16
N GLY A 68 33.39 9.74 12.02
CA GLY A 68 33.10 8.62 12.92
C GLY A 68 32.80 7.34 12.13
N MET A 69 32.01 7.44 11.06
CA MET A 69 31.75 6.37 10.09
C MET A 69 33.04 5.84 9.45
N ARG A 70 33.96 6.75 9.11
CA ARG A 70 35.29 6.41 8.58
C ARG A 70 36.30 5.98 9.66
N ARG A 71 35.90 5.93 10.93
CA ARG A 71 36.76 5.71 12.11
C ARG A 71 37.98 6.64 12.16
N LEU A 72 37.84 7.82 11.60
CA LEU A 72 38.85 8.86 11.66
C LEU A 72 38.78 9.54 13.02
N PRO A 73 39.93 9.98 13.57
CA PRO A 73 39.92 10.76 14.79
C PRO A 73 39.13 12.04 14.56
N VAL A 74 38.06 12.21 15.33
CA VAL A 74 37.28 13.44 15.36
C VAL A 74 38.00 14.45 16.28
N CYS A 75 38.07 15.73 15.90
CA CYS A 75 38.63 16.78 16.75
C CYS A 75 37.88 16.79 18.09
N LYS A 76 38.62 16.90 19.21
CA LYS A 76 38.09 16.82 20.58
C LYS A 76 36.91 17.77 20.83
N GLU A 77 36.92 18.94 20.20
CA GLU A 77 35.85 19.93 20.35
C GLU A 77 34.53 19.46 19.72
N ILE A 78 34.57 18.72 18.61
CA ILE A 78 33.38 18.12 18.00
C ILE A 78 32.82 17.00 18.91
N SER A 79 33.69 16.21 19.54
CA SER A 79 33.25 15.19 20.51
C SER A 79 32.58 15.80 21.73
N LYS A 80 33.14 16.88 22.29
CA LYS A 80 32.51 17.63 23.41
C LYS A 80 31.14 18.17 23.04
N ILE A 81 30.96 18.63 21.79
CA ILE A 81 29.65 19.08 21.28
C ILE A 81 28.62 17.97 21.39
N LEU A 82 28.95 16.75 20.97
CA LEU A 82 28.01 15.62 21.04
C LEU A 82 27.79 15.08 22.45
N GLU A 83 28.81 15.17 23.31
CA GLU A 83 28.64 14.87 24.74
C GLU A 83 27.59 15.79 25.38
N LEU A 84 27.53 17.08 25.00
CA LEU A 84 26.47 17.97 25.48
C LEU A 84 25.08 17.54 25.04
N PHE A 85 24.92 17.08 23.80
CA PHE A 85 23.62 16.58 23.35
C PHE A 85 23.21 15.28 24.07
N SER A 86 24.18 14.60 24.68
CA SER A 86 23.94 13.44 25.55
C SER A 86 23.47 13.84 26.96
N ASP A 87 23.57 15.11 27.35
CA ASP A 87 23.13 15.63 28.63
C ASP A 87 21.66 16.11 28.58
N ASP A 88 20.85 15.69 29.56
CA ASP A 88 19.39 15.93 29.58
C ASP A 88 18.99 17.44 29.58
N PRO A 89 19.61 18.32 30.39
CA PRO A 89 19.29 19.74 30.38
C PRO A 89 19.56 20.39 29.03
N SER A 90 20.68 20.05 28.40
CA SER A 90 21.06 20.60 27.09
C SER A 90 20.07 20.17 26.02
N TRP A 91 19.70 18.89 25.97
CA TRP A 91 18.68 18.38 25.07
C TRP A 91 17.32 19.08 25.26
N ASN A 92 16.85 19.16 26.50
CA ASN A 92 15.57 19.81 26.81
C ASN A 92 15.58 21.29 26.44
N ASN A 93 16.71 21.97 26.59
CA ASN A 93 16.82 23.38 26.19
C ASN A 93 16.70 23.57 24.68
N ILE A 94 17.18 22.61 23.88
CA ILE A 94 17.04 22.65 22.42
C ILE A 94 15.61 22.34 22.01
N LEU A 95 14.94 21.39 22.67
CA LEU A 95 13.51 21.17 22.46
C LEU A 95 12.68 22.39 22.87
N ASN A 96 13.00 23.03 23.99
CA ASN A 96 12.37 24.28 24.40
C ASN A 96 12.65 25.43 23.41
N TYR A 97 13.84 25.46 22.81
CA TYR A 97 14.19 26.41 21.77
C TYR A 97 13.35 26.17 20.51
N PHE A 98 13.23 24.90 20.11
CA PHE A 98 12.38 24.45 19.01
C PHE A 98 10.90 24.84 19.23
N ASP A 99 10.40 24.69 20.46
CA ASP A 99 9.03 25.05 20.83
C ASP A 99 8.72 26.55 20.75
N ARG A 100 9.71 27.39 21.06
CA ARG A 100 9.50 28.85 21.13
C ARG A 100 9.47 29.53 19.77
N LYS A 101 9.89 28.86 18.69
CA LYS A 101 10.13 29.51 17.39
C LYS A 101 9.00 29.19 16.40
N GLN A 102 8.47 30.26 15.82
CA GLN A 102 7.43 30.20 14.77
C GLN A 102 7.99 30.37 13.35
N ASP A 103 9.29 30.67 13.21
CA ASP A 103 9.92 30.84 11.90
C ASP A 103 10.14 29.48 11.22
N LYS A 104 9.51 29.30 10.04
CA LYS A 104 9.53 28.03 9.31
C LYS A 104 10.93 27.64 8.83
N HIS A 105 11.78 28.60 8.49
CA HIS A 105 13.11 28.30 7.98
C HIS A 105 14.01 27.84 9.13
N LEU A 106 13.98 28.54 10.26
CA LEU A 106 14.70 28.14 11.47
C LEU A 106 14.20 26.79 12.00
N LEU A 107 12.89 26.54 11.95
CA LEU A 107 12.29 25.25 12.28
C LEU A 107 12.86 24.13 11.41
N TYR A 108 12.90 24.33 10.10
CA TYR A 108 13.44 23.36 9.15
C TYR A 108 14.93 23.06 9.39
N VAL A 109 15.74 24.09 9.60
CA VAL A 109 17.17 23.92 9.91
C VAL A 109 17.33 23.19 11.25
N THR A 110 16.50 23.52 12.25
CA THR A 110 16.50 22.85 13.55
C THR A 110 16.13 21.38 13.44
N ILE A 111 15.08 21.05 12.68
CA ILE A 111 14.65 19.68 12.40
C ILE A 111 15.78 18.88 11.77
N LYS A 112 16.43 19.43 10.72
CA LYS A 112 17.56 18.78 10.07
C LYS A 112 18.73 18.55 11.02
N THR A 113 19.02 19.54 11.86
CA THR A 113 20.11 19.49 12.83
C THR A 113 19.85 18.42 13.88
N LEU A 114 18.66 18.43 14.48
CA LEU A 114 18.22 17.43 15.46
C LEU A 114 18.18 16.02 14.84
N SER A 115 17.73 15.91 13.58
CA SER A 115 17.75 14.64 12.86
C SER A 115 19.16 14.08 12.72
N ALA A 116 20.10 14.91 12.26
CA ALA A 116 21.51 14.52 12.17
C ALA A 116 22.07 14.12 13.54
N ILE A 117 21.76 14.87 14.62
CA ILE A 117 22.25 14.60 15.97
C ILE A 117 21.74 13.25 16.46
N ILE A 118 20.42 13.02 16.34
CA ILE A 118 19.78 11.81 16.84
C ILE A 118 20.37 10.55 16.17
N HIS A 119 20.68 10.61 14.87
CA HIS A 119 21.31 9.50 14.15
C HIS A 119 22.76 9.22 14.56
N THR A 120 23.43 10.15 15.23
CA THR A 120 24.79 9.92 15.77
C THR A 120 24.80 9.23 17.13
N PHE A 121 23.66 9.14 17.82
CA PHE A 121 23.62 8.61 19.18
C PHE A 121 23.69 7.07 19.24
N PRO A 122 24.30 6.53 20.31
CA PRO A 122 24.12 5.13 20.68
C PRO A 122 22.65 4.79 20.93
N GLN A 123 22.25 3.56 20.60
CA GLN A 123 20.90 3.00 20.77
C GLN A 123 20.18 3.36 22.09
N PRO A 124 20.79 3.22 23.28
CA PRO A 124 20.09 3.52 24.54
C PRO A 124 19.73 5.00 24.67
N LEU A 125 20.59 5.88 24.16
CA LEU A 125 20.41 7.32 24.23
C LEU A 125 19.42 7.79 23.18
N LEU A 126 19.46 7.21 21.98
CA LEU A 126 18.43 7.40 20.94
C LEU A 126 17.03 7.17 21.52
N LYS A 127 16.84 6.04 22.21
CA LYS A 127 15.55 5.71 22.83
C LYS A 127 15.09 6.79 23.82
N LEU A 128 15.96 7.20 24.75
CA LEU A 128 15.64 8.26 25.73
C LEU A 128 15.28 9.59 25.08
N ARG A 129 15.99 9.96 23.99
CA ARG A 129 15.71 11.19 23.25
C ARG A 129 14.38 11.11 22.49
N LEU A 130 14.06 9.97 21.90
CA LEU A 130 12.76 9.75 21.27
C LEU A 130 11.62 9.77 22.28
N GLU A 131 11.78 9.11 23.44
CA GLU A 131 10.82 9.18 24.54
C GLU A 131 10.58 10.63 24.99
N SER A 132 11.63 11.47 25.03
CA SER A 132 11.51 12.90 25.32
C SER A 132 10.76 13.68 24.23
N VAL A 133 11.04 13.43 22.94
CA VAL A 133 10.30 14.03 21.81
C VAL A 133 8.83 13.63 21.85
N LEU A 134 8.53 12.35 22.09
CA LEU A 134 7.17 11.84 22.20
C LEU A 134 6.44 12.40 23.42
N LYS A 135 7.13 12.59 24.54
CA LYS A 135 6.57 13.23 25.73
C LYS A 135 6.14 14.66 25.42
N ASN A 136 6.99 15.44 24.76
CA ASN A 136 6.67 16.83 24.41
C ASN A 136 5.59 16.93 23.32
N LEU A 137 5.52 15.95 22.42
CA LEU A 137 4.46 15.87 21.43
C LEU A 137 3.05 15.83 22.09
N ASN A 138 2.91 15.28 23.30
CA ASN A 138 1.64 15.29 24.05
C ASN A 138 1.23 16.68 24.58
N GLU A 139 2.16 17.65 24.61
CA GLU A 139 1.94 19.00 25.11
C GLU A 139 1.48 19.88 23.91
N LYS A 140 0.17 20.07 23.80
CA LYS A 140 -0.59 20.24 22.54
C LYS A 140 -0.30 21.44 21.65
N GLU A 141 0.44 22.46 22.09
CA GLU A 141 0.55 23.72 21.33
C GLU A 141 1.48 23.61 20.10
N ASN A 142 2.45 22.70 20.10
CA ASN A 142 3.47 22.59 19.03
C ASN A 142 3.58 21.18 18.40
N ALA A 143 2.55 20.34 18.53
CA ALA A 143 2.57 18.95 18.06
C ALA A 143 3.00 18.79 16.58
N ILE A 144 2.67 19.75 15.71
CA ILE A 144 3.06 19.72 14.28
C ILE A 144 4.57 19.70 14.12
N HIS A 145 5.27 20.58 14.83
CA HIS A 145 6.71 20.71 14.73
C HIS A 145 7.38 19.40 15.16
N TYR A 146 6.91 18.78 16.24
CA TYR A 146 7.39 17.48 16.67
C TYR A 146 7.08 16.35 15.68
N LEU A 147 5.92 16.38 15.01
CA LEU A 147 5.62 15.44 13.93
C LEU A 147 6.55 15.61 12.73
N GLU A 148 6.85 16.85 12.33
CA GLU A 148 7.81 17.14 11.26
C GLU A 148 9.23 16.70 11.63
N LEU A 149 9.62 16.87 12.90
CA LEU A 149 10.88 16.34 13.43
C LEU A 149 10.92 14.81 13.32
N LEU A 150 9.86 14.13 13.78
CA LEU A 150 9.74 12.68 13.67
C LEU A 150 9.77 12.21 12.20
N MET A 151 9.09 12.91 11.30
CA MET A 151 9.16 12.62 9.86
C MET A 151 10.58 12.71 9.34
N SER A 152 11.30 13.79 9.67
CA SER A 152 12.69 13.97 9.23
C SER A 152 13.63 12.93 9.83
N LEU A 153 13.38 12.48 11.07
CA LEU A 153 14.13 11.41 11.71
C LEU A 153 13.95 10.07 10.98
N VAL A 154 12.70 9.72 10.68
CA VAL A 154 12.35 8.51 9.92
C VAL A 154 12.88 8.62 8.49
N ASP A 155 12.89 9.81 7.88
CA ASP A 155 13.35 9.99 6.51
C ASP A 155 14.89 9.88 6.36
N TYR A 156 15.63 10.55 7.24
CA TYR A 156 17.10 10.58 7.23
C TYR A 156 17.73 9.18 7.38
N SER A 157 17.09 8.27 8.14
CA SER A 157 17.57 6.90 8.36
C SER A 157 17.68 6.04 7.09
N TYR A 158 16.99 6.42 6.01
CA TYR A 158 16.74 5.55 4.86
C TYR A 158 17.58 5.86 3.63
N ASN A 159 18.27 7.01 3.58
CA ASN A 159 19.02 7.43 2.39
C ASN A 159 20.55 7.45 2.63
N PRO A 160 21.20 6.31 2.94
CA PRO A 160 22.65 6.23 3.08
C PRO A 160 23.39 6.41 1.74
N ASP A 161 22.69 6.28 0.60
CA ASP A 161 23.29 6.27 -0.74
C ASP A 161 23.41 7.64 -1.40
N ALA A 162 22.82 8.70 -0.84
CA ALA A 162 22.87 10.03 -1.45
C ALA A 162 24.27 10.68 -1.51
N ASN A 163 25.32 10.07 -0.95
CA ASN A 163 26.70 10.59 -0.97
C ASN A 163 27.81 9.52 -1.18
N SER A 164 27.49 8.28 -1.57
CA SER A 164 28.43 7.15 -1.43
C SER A 164 29.10 6.62 -2.72
N ASP A 165 29.04 7.33 -3.85
CA ASP A 165 29.62 6.89 -5.14
C ASP A 165 31.16 6.73 -5.18
N ASN A 166 31.89 6.74 -4.05
CA ASN A 166 33.35 6.64 -4.05
C ASN A 166 34.02 5.85 -2.91
N CYS A 167 33.31 5.04 -2.12
CA CYS A 167 33.97 4.29 -1.02
C CYS A 167 34.09 2.78 -1.29
N LYS A 168 35.29 2.33 -1.67
CA LYS A 168 35.68 0.91 -1.88
C LYS A 168 35.83 0.12 -0.55
N CYS A 169 34.83 0.09 0.31
CA CYS A 169 34.88 -0.61 1.60
C CYS A 169 33.62 -1.46 1.88
N GLU A 170 33.32 -2.45 1.03
CA GLU A 170 32.11 -3.30 1.13
C GLU A 170 31.97 -4.05 2.48
N ASN A 171 33.06 -4.45 3.15
CA ASN A 171 32.99 -5.27 4.36
C ASN A 171 32.79 -4.50 5.69
N LYS A 172 32.70 -3.16 5.67
CA LYS A 172 32.52 -2.34 6.89
C LYS A 172 31.29 -1.44 6.85
N VAL A 173 30.68 -1.28 5.68
CA VAL A 173 29.38 -0.60 5.49
C VAL A 173 28.25 -1.42 6.11
N SER A 174 28.33 -2.76 6.10
CA SER A 174 27.29 -3.64 6.67
C SER A 174 27.05 -3.35 8.16
N CYS A 175 28.09 -3.27 9.00
CA CYS A 175 27.91 -3.07 10.45
C CYS A 175 27.28 -1.73 10.84
N VAL A 176 27.38 -0.69 9.99
CA VAL A 176 26.74 0.59 10.28
C VAL A 176 25.35 0.68 9.69
N ILE A 177 25.12 0.07 8.52
CA ILE A 177 23.76 -0.19 8.04
C ILE A 177 23.00 -0.97 9.10
N ASP A 178 23.60 -2.01 9.69
CA ASP A 178 23.00 -2.78 10.79
C ASP A 178 22.68 -1.89 12.01
N SER A 179 23.55 -0.94 12.37
CA SER A 179 23.31 -0.04 13.51
C SER A 179 22.20 0.98 13.24
N LEU A 180 22.16 1.56 12.03
CA LEU A 180 21.12 2.50 11.59
C LEU A 180 19.78 1.79 11.39
N GLU A 181 19.82 0.57 10.87
CA GLU A 181 18.67 -0.31 10.70
C GLU A 181 18.09 -0.72 12.06
N ASN A 182 18.94 -1.10 13.01
CA ASN A 182 18.50 -1.33 14.39
C ASN A 182 17.91 -0.05 15.02
N ASN A 183 18.49 1.13 14.76
CA ASN A 183 18.01 2.41 15.30
C ASN A 183 16.61 2.71 14.73
N PHE A 184 16.42 2.42 13.44
CA PHE A 184 15.15 2.55 12.74
C PHE A 184 14.09 1.57 13.26
N THR A 185 14.44 0.31 13.50
CA THR A 185 13.51 -0.68 14.09
C THR A 185 13.05 -0.25 15.48
N VAL A 186 13.97 0.27 16.32
CA VAL A 186 13.62 0.79 17.65
C VAL A 186 12.69 2.01 17.53
N LEU A 187 12.97 2.93 16.60
CA LEU A 187 12.12 4.09 16.33
C LEU A 187 10.70 3.67 15.91
N CYS A 188 10.58 2.76 14.95
CA CYS A 188 9.28 2.26 14.50
C CYS A 188 8.54 1.54 15.63
N HIS A 189 9.23 0.69 16.41
CA HIS A 189 8.64 0.01 17.55
C HIS A 189 8.09 1.01 18.57
N GLU A 190 8.86 2.05 18.92
CA GLU A 190 8.43 3.05 19.89
C GLU A 190 7.25 3.88 19.38
N LEU A 191 7.25 4.27 18.10
CA LEU A 191 6.13 4.96 17.46
C LEU A 191 4.88 4.08 17.42
N SER A 192 5.03 2.79 17.12
CA SER A 192 3.93 1.84 17.17
C SER A 192 3.39 1.62 18.59
N CYS A 193 4.26 1.59 19.62
CA CYS A 193 3.83 1.50 21.02
C CYS A 193 3.02 2.72 21.47
N ASN A 194 3.30 3.89 20.89
CA ASN A 194 2.61 5.15 21.19
C ASN A 194 1.50 5.50 20.17
N TRP A 195 1.10 4.55 19.32
CA TRP A 195 0.13 4.78 18.23
C TRP A 195 -1.20 5.38 18.71
N ASN A 196 -1.78 4.86 19.79
CA ASN A 196 -3.07 5.33 20.30
C ASN A 196 -3.00 6.78 20.77
N VAL A 197 -1.85 7.19 21.31
CA VAL A 197 -1.59 8.57 21.74
C VAL A 197 -1.51 9.47 20.51
N LEU A 198 -0.65 9.09 19.56
CA LEU A 198 -0.47 9.72 18.26
C LEU A 198 -1.81 9.92 17.53
N LEU A 199 -2.67 8.92 17.56
CA LEU A 199 -3.98 8.99 16.93
C LEU A 199 -5.00 9.81 17.72
N SER A 200 -5.04 9.69 19.04
CA SER A 200 -5.92 10.52 19.88
C SER A 200 -5.66 12.00 19.66
N MET A 201 -4.41 12.37 19.36
CA MET A 201 -4.02 13.71 18.97
C MET A 201 -4.51 14.06 17.58
N PHE A 202 -4.28 13.18 16.59
CA PHE A 202 -4.80 13.36 15.24
C PHE A 202 -6.30 13.66 15.24
N LEU A 203 -7.09 12.93 16.03
CA LEU A 203 -8.53 13.12 16.17
C LEU A 203 -8.92 14.45 16.83
N GLN A 204 -8.00 15.09 17.57
CA GLN A 204 -8.21 16.38 18.25
C GLN A 204 -7.71 17.58 17.44
N THR A 205 -6.83 17.37 16.45
CA THR A 205 -6.19 18.45 15.71
C THR A 205 -6.98 18.90 14.48
N GLU A 206 -6.89 20.19 14.15
CA GLU A 206 -7.45 20.75 12.90
C GLU A 206 -6.65 20.30 11.66
N ASN A 207 -7.27 20.43 10.47
CA ASN A 207 -6.86 19.82 9.19
C ASN A 207 -5.38 19.91 8.77
N GLN A 208 -4.58 20.87 9.25
CA GLN A 208 -3.17 20.98 8.84
C GLN A 208 -2.28 19.90 9.47
N ASN A 209 -2.59 19.44 10.68
CA ASN A 209 -1.80 18.44 11.39
C ASN A 209 -2.05 17.03 10.84
N THR A 210 -3.24 16.85 10.27
CA THR A 210 -3.70 15.62 9.63
C THR A 210 -2.74 15.16 8.55
N PHE A 211 -2.27 16.05 7.67
CA PHE A 211 -1.41 15.66 6.56
C PHE A 211 -0.02 15.19 7.02
N SER A 212 0.65 15.95 7.91
CA SER A 212 1.97 15.57 8.44
C SER A 212 1.91 14.25 9.21
N PHE A 213 0.84 14.02 9.97
CA PHE A 213 0.61 12.74 10.63
C PHE A 213 0.52 11.58 9.64
N LEU A 214 -0.29 11.73 8.58
CA LEU A 214 -0.45 10.70 7.56
C LEU A 214 0.86 10.47 6.81
N MET A 215 1.63 11.51 6.53
CA MET A 215 2.93 11.36 5.90
C MET A 215 3.92 10.61 6.80
N LEU A 216 3.98 10.93 8.09
CA LEU A 216 4.77 10.15 9.05
C LEU A 216 4.36 8.69 9.01
N TRP A 217 3.05 8.44 9.06
CA TRP A 217 2.53 7.09 9.06
C TRP A 217 2.79 6.33 7.76
N LYS A 218 2.65 6.98 6.61
CA LYS A 218 3.03 6.43 5.31
C LYS A 218 4.49 5.99 5.29
N ILE A 219 5.38 6.87 5.73
CA ILE A 219 6.81 6.57 5.78
C ILE A 219 7.06 5.38 6.73
N LEU A 220 6.38 5.34 7.88
CA LEU A 220 6.48 4.20 8.80
C LEU A 220 5.99 2.89 8.16
N CYS A 221 4.86 2.90 7.46
CA CYS A 221 4.32 1.73 6.79
C CYS A 221 5.23 1.24 5.65
N GLU A 222 5.63 2.13 4.75
CA GLU A 222 6.47 1.80 3.60
C GLU A 222 7.81 1.20 4.01
N LYS A 223 8.37 1.68 5.12
CA LYS A 223 9.70 1.27 5.59
C LYS A 223 9.68 0.10 6.58
N HIS A 224 8.69 0.04 7.48
CA HIS A 224 8.61 -1.03 8.50
C HIS A 224 8.00 -2.32 7.95
N MET A 225 6.94 -2.23 7.13
CA MET A 225 6.23 -3.43 6.65
C MET A 225 7.10 -4.27 5.70
N LYS A 226 8.05 -3.66 4.98
CA LYS A 226 8.99 -4.38 4.11
C LYS A 226 10.00 -5.25 4.86
N LYS A 227 10.30 -4.93 6.13
CA LYS A 227 11.44 -5.55 6.86
C LYS A 227 11.02 -6.43 8.02
N SER A 228 9.92 -6.10 8.69
CA SER A 228 9.42 -6.87 9.82
C SER A 228 7.99 -7.31 9.56
N HIS A 229 7.71 -8.61 9.65
CA HIS A 229 6.37 -9.22 9.62
C HIS A 229 5.50 -8.83 10.85
N SER A 230 5.71 -7.64 11.39
CA SER A 230 5.11 -7.17 12.62
C SER A 230 3.62 -6.90 12.39
N SER A 231 2.78 -7.75 12.99
CA SER A 231 1.32 -7.60 13.09
C SER A 231 0.86 -6.39 13.93
N ILE A 232 1.75 -5.42 14.19
CA ILE A 232 1.59 -4.42 15.24
C ILE A 232 0.51 -3.37 14.90
N PHE A 233 0.27 -3.10 13.62
CA PHE A 233 -0.65 -2.03 13.20
C PHE A 233 -2.13 -2.42 13.13
N LEU A 234 -2.51 -3.66 13.42
CA LEU A 234 -3.89 -4.14 13.22
C LEU A 234 -4.56 -4.60 14.54
N LYS A 235 -4.53 -3.75 15.57
CA LYS A 235 -5.41 -3.96 16.73
C LYS A 235 -6.87 -3.63 16.36
N GLU A 236 -7.84 -4.15 17.10
CA GLU A 236 -9.27 -3.88 16.87
C GLU A 236 -9.60 -2.38 16.83
N GLU A 237 -8.89 -1.58 17.64
CA GLU A 237 -8.94 -0.12 17.67
C GLU A 237 -8.69 0.48 16.27
N PHE A 238 -7.76 -0.10 15.51
CA PHE A 238 -7.34 0.39 14.21
C PHE A 238 -8.46 0.46 13.17
N ALA A 239 -9.31 -0.58 13.05
CA ALA A 239 -10.34 -0.54 12.01
C ALA A 239 -11.61 0.21 12.44
N LEU A 240 -11.85 0.30 13.75
CA LEU A 240 -12.85 1.22 14.29
C LEU A 240 -12.48 2.66 13.95
N GLU A 241 -11.20 2.99 14.14
CA GLU A 241 -10.61 4.26 13.78
C GLU A 241 -10.61 4.45 12.26
N PHE A 242 -10.41 3.38 11.48
CA PHE A 242 -10.51 3.41 10.02
C PHE A 242 -11.83 3.93 9.49
N MET A 243 -12.93 3.45 10.08
CA MET A 243 -14.26 3.87 9.67
C MET A 243 -14.64 5.26 10.21
N ALA A 244 -14.04 5.70 11.32
CA ALA A 244 -14.35 6.97 11.97
C ALA A 244 -13.59 8.16 11.38
N ILE A 245 -12.33 7.96 10.96
CA ILE A 245 -11.41 9.01 10.52
C ILE A 245 -11.82 9.62 9.18
N SER A 246 -12.37 8.83 8.27
CA SER A 246 -12.59 9.26 6.89
C SER A 246 -13.62 10.38 6.69
N VAL A 247 -14.49 10.64 7.67
CA VAL A 247 -15.65 11.55 7.52
C VAL A 247 -15.30 13.04 7.70
N LYS A 248 -14.05 13.36 8.05
CA LYS A 248 -13.63 14.75 8.38
C LYS A 248 -12.39 15.21 7.63
N MET A 249 -11.91 14.46 6.64
CA MET A 249 -10.61 14.71 6.02
C MET A 249 -10.70 15.59 4.78
N SER A 250 -9.64 16.34 4.48
CA SER A 250 -9.50 16.92 3.14
C SER A 250 -9.28 15.80 2.10
N ALA A 251 -9.56 16.07 0.83
CA ALA A 251 -9.39 15.07 -0.23
C ALA A 251 -7.95 14.51 -0.33
N ASP A 252 -6.93 15.36 -0.12
CA ASP A 252 -5.52 14.93 -0.13
C ASP A 252 -5.16 14.07 1.09
N CYS A 253 -5.71 14.42 2.26
CA CYS A 253 -5.58 13.61 3.46
C CYS A 253 -6.27 12.26 3.24
N LEU A 254 -7.48 12.23 2.68
CA LEU A 254 -8.22 11.00 2.41
C LEU A 254 -7.46 10.09 1.42
N ARG A 255 -6.88 10.66 0.36
CA ARG A 255 -6.06 9.90 -0.59
C ARG A 255 -4.86 9.27 0.10
N THR A 256 -4.09 10.07 0.84
CA THR A 256 -2.90 9.61 1.56
C THR A 256 -3.28 8.55 2.58
N TYR A 257 -4.38 8.75 3.30
CA TYR A 257 -4.94 7.80 4.24
C TYR A 257 -5.28 6.46 3.56
N VAL A 258 -6.08 6.48 2.50
CA VAL A 258 -6.46 5.26 1.76
C VAL A 258 -5.23 4.53 1.22
N ASP A 259 -4.21 5.24 0.75
CA ASP A 259 -2.96 4.64 0.28
C ASP A 259 -2.24 3.88 1.40
N ILE A 260 -2.11 4.49 2.58
CA ILE A 260 -1.48 3.87 3.76
C ILE A 260 -2.24 2.60 4.15
N ILE A 261 -3.57 2.70 4.27
CA ILE A 261 -4.38 1.55 4.67
C ILE A 261 -4.28 0.44 3.62
N SER A 262 -4.32 0.78 2.34
CA SER A 262 -4.17 -0.19 1.26
C SER A 262 -2.84 -0.93 1.37
N GLN A 263 -1.74 -0.22 1.64
CA GLN A 263 -0.41 -0.83 1.86
C GLN A 263 -0.40 -1.75 3.09
N ILE A 264 -1.02 -1.34 4.20
CA ILE A 264 -1.15 -2.16 5.41
C ILE A 264 -1.93 -3.42 5.09
N VAL A 265 -3.11 -3.30 4.48
CA VAL A 265 -3.96 -4.44 4.13
C VAL A 265 -3.22 -5.40 3.21
N PHE A 266 -2.54 -4.89 2.18
CA PHE A 266 -1.76 -5.69 1.23
C PHE A 266 -0.65 -6.47 1.94
N SER A 267 0.16 -5.80 2.75
CA SER A 267 1.25 -6.43 3.51
C SER A 267 0.75 -7.51 4.49
N ASN A 268 -0.48 -7.37 5.00
CA ASN A 268 -1.08 -8.36 5.88
C ASN A 268 -1.69 -9.56 5.14
N LEU A 269 -2.04 -9.41 3.85
CA LEU A 269 -2.44 -10.56 3.03
C LEU A 269 -1.28 -11.57 2.93
N GLU A 270 -0.05 -11.10 2.79
CA GLU A 270 1.14 -11.95 2.67
C GLU A 270 1.49 -12.71 3.95
N THR A 271 1.27 -12.08 5.11
CA THR A 271 1.70 -12.60 6.42
C THR A 271 0.63 -13.43 7.14
N ASN A 272 -0.60 -13.53 6.61
CA ASN A 272 -1.76 -14.17 7.26
C ASN A 272 -2.01 -13.69 8.71
N SER A 273 -1.68 -12.44 9.03
CA SER A 273 -1.68 -11.91 10.40
C SER A 273 -3.09 -11.63 10.98
N TRP A 274 -4.15 -11.72 10.18
CA TRP A 274 -5.54 -11.38 10.56
C TRP A 274 -6.20 -12.37 11.56
N HIS A 275 -5.44 -13.27 12.18
CA HIS A 275 -5.95 -14.40 12.96
C HIS A 275 -6.75 -14.05 14.24
N LEU A 276 -7.08 -12.78 14.51
CA LEU A 276 -7.73 -12.34 15.74
C LEU A 276 -8.81 -11.26 15.54
N LEU A 277 -9.55 -11.27 14.43
CA LEU A 277 -10.75 -10.42 14.36
C LEU A 277 -11.83 -10.97 15.29
N GLU A 278 -11.99 -10.34 16.44
CA GLU A 278 -13.07 -10.61 17.39
C GLU A 278 -14.43 -10.36 16.74
N GLU A 279 -15.48 -10.99 17.26
CA GLU A 279 -16.85 -10.79 16.76
C GLU A 279 -17.28 -9.32 16.87
N GLN A 280 -16.79 -8.61 17.89
CA GLN A 280 -17.06 -7.20 18.10
C GLN A 280 -16.51 -6.33 16.96
N PHE A 281 -15.30 -6.60 16.51
CA PHE A 281 -14.71 -5.95 15.33
C PHE A 281 -15.56 -6.14 14.07
N GLN A 282 -16.03 -7.36 13.81
CA GLN A 282 -16.90 -7.65 12.65
C GLN A 282 -18.22 -6.87 12.72
N LYS A 283 -18.82 -6.76 13.92
CA LYS A 283 -20.02 -5.93 14.16
C LYS A 283 -19.73 -4.44 13.88
N ASN A 284 -18.58 -3.95 14.29
CA ASN A 284 -18.21 -2.54 14.08
C ASN A 284 -18.07 -2.20 12.60
N ILE A 285 -17.45 -3.08 11.79
CA ILE A 285 -17.39 -2.92 10.33
C ILE A 285 -18.82 -2.88 9.75
N LEU A 286 -19.68 -3.81 10.16
CA LEU A 286 -21.06 -3.87 9.68
C LEU A 286 -21.85 -2.59 10.04
N ILE A 287 -21.69 -2.08 11.28
CA ILE A 287 -22.31 -0.82 11.71
C ILE A 287 -21.84 0.33 10.82
N ALA A 288 -20.54 0.42 10.56
CA ALA A 288 -19.99 1.49 9.72
C ALA A 288 -20.48 1.40 8.26
N LEU A 289 -20.53 0.20 7.67
CA LEU A 289 -21.13 -0.02 6.36
C LEU A 289 -22.62 0.38 6.34
N SER A 290 -23.37 0.00 7.38
CA SER A 290 -24.79 0.33 7.54
C SER A 290 -25.04 1.83 7.71
N ASN A 291 -24.09 2.55 8.32
CA ASN A 291 -24.12 4.00 8.46
C ASN A 291 -23.72 4.74 7.17
N GLY A 292 -23.58 4.01 6.05
CA GLY A 292 -23.29 4.60 4.75
C GLY A 292 -21.84 5.01 4.56
N PHE A 293 -20.88 4.37 5.23
CA PHE A 293 -19.44 4.62 5.05
C PHE A 293 -19.04 4.73 3.57
N LEU A 294 -19.47 3.79 2.73
CA LEU A 294 -19.18 3.80 1.30
C LEU A 294 -19.77 5.03 0.57
N HIS A 295 -20.95 5.49 0.98
CA HIS A 295 -21.57 6.71 0.44
C HIS A 295 -20.87 7.99 0.92
N LEU A 296 -20.37 8.01 2.16
CA LEU A 296 -19.61 9.15 2.69
C LEU A 296 -18.30 9.33 1.90
N MET A 297 -17.60 8.22 1.62
CA MET A 297 -16.40 8.21 0.79
C MET A 297 -16.64 8.73 -0.64
N LEU A 298 -17.87 8.64 -1.17
CA LEU A 298 -18.25 9.21 -2.48
C LEU A 298 -18.60 10.70 -2.42
N LYS A 299 -19.24 11.16 -1.34
CA LYS A 299 -19.91 12.48 -1.29
C LYS A 299 -18.93 13.65 -1.21
N GLU A 300 -17.79 13.48 -0.54
CA GLU A 300 -16.82 14.55 -0.30
C GLU A 300 -16.15 15.11 -1.56
N ARG A 301 -16.24 14.43 -2.72
CA ARG A 301 -15.73 14.96 -3.99
C ARG A 301 -16.64 15.97 -4.67
N THR A 302 -17.93 15.95 -4.38
CA THR A 302 -18.89 16.80 -5.10
C THR A 302 -18.84 18.27 -4.69
N THR A 303 -18.14 18.61 -3.62
CA THR A 303 -18.14 19.96 -3.03
C THR A 303 -16.81 20.70 -3.16
N SER A 304 -15.71 20.04 -3.52
CA SER A 304 -14.42 20.71 -3.75
C SER A 304 -14.31 21.18 -5.21
N SER A 305 -14.65 22.44 -5.44
CA SER A 305 -14.45 23.12 -6.73
C SER A 305 -12.95 23.33 -7.00
N PHE A 306 -12.30 22.38 -7.65
CA PHE A 306 -11.11 22.62 -8.46
C PHE A 306 -11.23 21.82 -9.76
N ASN A 307 -11.34 22.55 -10.87
CA ASN A 307 -11.39 22.05 -12.25
C ASN A 307 -10.25 21.03 -12.49
N SER A 308 -10.43 19.94 -13.24
CA SER A 308 -11.10 19.86 -14.54
C SER A 308 -11.43 18.40 -14.90
N ALA A 309 -12.57 18.23 -15.58
CA ALA A 309 -13.00 17.06 -16.36
C ALA A 309 -12.87 15.69 -15.68
N PHE A 310 -13.98 15.16 -15.13
CA PHE A 310 -14.41 13.77 -15.40
C PHE A 310 -15.68 13.34 -14.66
N ILE A 311 -16.26 14.14 -13.75
CA ILE A 311 -17.58 13.79 -13.19
C ILE A 311 -18.44 15.04 -13.04
N SER A 312 -18.95 15.56 -14.16
CA SER A 312 -20.29 16.15 -14.12
C SER A 312 -21.28 15.01 -13.94
N LEU A 313 -22.16 15.08 -12.93
CA LEU A 313 -23.31 14.17 -12.86
C LEU A 313 -24.02 14.18 -14.22
N PRO A 314 -24.32 13.01 -14.82
CA PRO A 314 -24.78 12.95 -16.19
C PRO A 314 -26.17 13.57 -16.30
N THR A 315 -26.23 14.78 -16.85
CA THR A 315 -27.42 15.28 -17.53
C THR A 315 -27.57 14.51 -18.84
N SER A 316 -28.28 13.39 -18.78
CA SER A 316 -29.05 12.73 -19.85
C SER A 316 -28.48 12.54 -21.26
N SER A 317 -27.20 12.74 -21.57
CA SER A 317 -26.68 12.42 -22.91
C SER A 317 -25.24 11.91 -22.93
N CYS A 318 -25.14 10.65 -23.38
CA CYS A 318 -24.02 10.00 -24.09
C CYS A 318 -22.75 9.61 -23.31
N ASN A 319 -22.62 8.29 -23.09
CA ASN A 319 -21.43 7.44 -23.21
C ASN A 319 -20.04 8.02 -22.86
N GLU A 320 -19.86 8.57 -21.66
CA GLU A 320 -18.53 8.61 -21.07
C GLU A 320 -18.38 7.40 -20.14
N ASP A 321 -17.37 6.57 -20.41
CA ASP A 321 -17.00 5.42 -19.59
C ASP A 321 -16.68 5.92 -18.18
N VAL A 322 -17.55 5.60 -17.22
CA VAL A 322 -17.37 5.99 -15.82
C VAL A 322 -16.32 5.07 -15.21
N GLN A 323 -15.05 5.46 -15.32
CA GLN A 323 -13.94 4.75 -14.70
C GLN A 323 -13.98 4.99 -13.18
N PHE A 324 -13.88 3.93 -12.39
CA PHE A 324 -13.67 4.06 -10.95
C PHE A 324 -12.35 4.78 -10.70
N ASP A 325 -12.37 5.87 -9.95
CA ASP A 325 -11.14 6.50 -9.48
C ASP A 325 -10.31 5.51 -8.63
N VAL A 326 -8.99 5.63 -8.72
CA VAL A 326 -7.99 4.88 -7.94
C VAL A 326 -8.35 4.80 -6.45
N ILE A 327 -8.83 5.89 -5.86
CA ILE A 327 -9.23 5.88 -4.44
C ILE A 327 -10.38 4.90 -4.20
N TYR A 328 -11.38 4.85 -5.08
CA TYR A 328 -12.49 3.92 -4.93
C TYR A 328 -12.03 2.48 -5.07
N LYS A 329 -11.19 2.18 -6.06
CA LYS A 329 -10.61 0.84 -6.24
C LYS A 329 -9.90 0.38 -4.96
N LYS A 330 -9.09 1.24 -4.35
CA LYS A 330 -8.41 0.95 -3.08
C LYS A 330 -9.37 0.78 -1.91
N VAL A 331 -10.38 1.64 -1.75
CA VAL A 331 -11.40 1.49 -0.69
C VAL A 331 -12.15 0.16 -0.83
N PHE A 332 -12.53 -0.23 -2.05
CA PHE A 332 -13.16 -1.52 -2.29
C PHE A 332 -12.23 -2.68 -1.95
N PHE A 333 -10.98 -2.62 -2.40
CA PHE A 333 -9.98 -3.62 -2.05
C PHE A 333 -9.82 -3.77 -0.53
N ILE A 334 -9.73 -2.66 0.21
CA ILE A 334 -9.64 -2.65 1.68
C ILE A 334 -10.87 -3.31 2.29
N VAL A 335 -12.08 -2.87 1.93
CA VAL A 335 -13.33 -3.40 2.50
C VAL A 335 -13.46 -4.89 2.23
N LEU A 336 -13.24 -5.34 0.99
CA LEU A 336 -13.34 -6.75 0.63
C LEU A 336 -12.29 -7.61 1.35
N SER A 337 -11.07 -7.09 1.51
CA SER A 337 -10.01 -7.77 2.26
C SER A 337 -10.36 -7.89 3.75
N LEU A 338 -11.00 -6.88 4.34
CA LEU A 338 -11.51 -6.96 5.72
C LEU A 338 -12.65 -7.99 5.85
N LEU A 339 -13.60 -8.00 4.89
CA LEU A 339 -14.69 -8.98 4.87
C LEU A 339 -14.18 -10.41 4.69
N ALA A 340 -13.09 -10.62 3.96
CA ALA A 340 -12.47 -11.93 3.77
C ALA A 340 -11.98 -12.58 5.07
N GLU A 341 -11.81 -11.79 6.13
CA GLU A 341 -11.35 -12.25 7.44
C GLU A 341 -12.51 -12.45 8.45
N PHE A 342 -13.76 -12.24 8.02
CA PHE A 342 -14.93 -12.50 8.85
C PHE A 342 -15.06 -14.00 9.15
N ARG A 343 -15.34 -14.29 10.42
CA ARG A 343 -15.59 -15.65 10.92
C ARG A 343 -17.07 -15.95 11.12
N CYS A 344 -17.88 -14.92 11.30
CA CYS A 344 -19.33 -15.06 11.43
C CYS A 344 -19.98 -14.87 10.07
N ALA A 345 -20.51 -15.95 9.47
CA ALA A 345 -21.14 -15.86 8.16
C ALA A 345 -22.41 -14.99 8.13
N VAL A 346 -23.12 -14.87 9.25
CA VAL A 346 -24.30 -13.98 9.34
C VAL A 346 -23.85 -12.53 9.14
N LEU A 347 -22.86 -12.07 9.92
CA LEU A 347 -22.29 -10.73 9.79
C LEU A 347 -21.66 -10.51 8.41
N LEU A 348 -20.99 -11.54 7.86
CA LEU A 348 -20.39 -11.47 6.53
C LEU A 348 -21.45 -11.28 5.44
N THR A 349 -22.55 -12.04 5.50
CA THR A 349 -23.63 -11.97 4.52
C THR A 349 -24.30 -10.60 4.57
N GLU A 350 -24.61 -10.10 5.76
CA GLU A 350 -25.18 -8.77 5.95
C GLU A 350 -24.23 -7.66 5.45
N ALA A 351 -22.94 -7.77 5.74
CA ALA A 351 -21.95 -6.80 5.29
C ALA A 351 -21.77 -6.83 3.76
N LEU A 352 -21.74 -8.03 3.16
CA LEU A 352 -21.70 -8.18 1.71
C LEU A 352 -22.94 -7.59 1.05
N GLU A 353 -24.13 -7.81 1.60
CA GLU A 353 -25.36 -7.19 1.09
C GLU A 353 -25.20 -5.67 1.01
N LYS A 354 -24.67 -5.02 2.05
CA LYS A 354 -24.42 -3.55 2.02
C LYS A 354 -23.40 -3.13 0.96
N VAL A 355 -22.32 -3.89 0.79
CA VAL A 355 -21.31 -3.63 -0.25
C VAL A 355 -21.90 -3.82 -1.65
N PHE A 356 -22.70 -4.87 -1.85
CA PHE A 356 -23.33 -5.17 -3.13
C PHE A 356 -24.48 -4.22 -3.45
N ASP A 357 -25.32 -3.82 -2.49
CA ASP A 357 -26.33 -2.78 -2.70
C ASP A 357 -25.68 -1.47 -3.19
N PHE A 358 -24.54 -1.13 -2.57
CA PHE A 358 -23.75 0.02 -2.96
C PHE A 358 -23.14 -0.10 -4.36
N LEU A 359 -22.71 -1.30 -4.78
CA LEU A 359 -22.12 -1.56 -6.10
C LEU A 359 -23.19 -1.68 -7.20
N ILE A 360 -24.29 -2.37 -6.90
CA ILE A 360 -25.38 -2.69 -7.84
C ILE A 360 -26.16 -1.43 -8.20
N MET A 361 -26.34 -0.48 -7.28
CA MET A 361 -27.05 0.77 -7.57
C MET A 361 -26.35 1.59 -8.70
N PRO A 362 -25.02 1.79 -8.68
CA PRO A 362 -24.26 2.32 -9.80
C PRO A 362 -24.20 1.39 -11.03
N ILE A 363 -23.93 0.09 -10.86
CA ILE A 363 -23.77 -0.87 -11.99
C ILE A 363 -25.05 -0.94 -12.85
N ASN A 364 -26.24 -0.93 -12.22
CA ASN A 364 -27.52 -0.90 -12.94
C ASN A 364 -27.75 0.43 -13.67
N LYS A 365 -27.19 1.53 -13.16
CA LYS A 365 -27.19 2.83 -13.84
C LYS A 365 -26.21 2.85 -15.03
N TRP A 366 -25.17 2.04 -15.00
CA TRP A 366 -24.07 2.01 -15.97
C TRP A 366 -24.22 1.00 -17.11
N LYS A 367 -25.34 0.26 -17.21
CA LYS A 367 -25.60 -0.71 -18.29
C LYS A 367 -24.44 -1.70 -18.54
N LEU A 368 -23.68 -2.11 -17.52
CA LEU A 368 -22.67 -3.15 -17.69
C LEU A 368 -23.34 -4.44 -18.18
N GLN A 369 -22.82 -5.02 -19.27
CA GLN A 369 -23.48 -6.09 -20.04
C GLN A 369 -23.49 -7.47 -19.35
N SER A 370 -22.97 -7.59 -18.13
CA SER A 370 -23.26 -8.74 -17.26
C SER A 370 -22.88 -8.37 -15.83
N THR A 371 -23.77 -8.61 -14.86
CA THR A 371 -23.51 -8.41 -13.43
C THR A 371 -22.28 -9.19 -12.92
N HIS A 372 -21.84 -10.20 -13.67
CA HIS A 372 -20.97 -11.27 -13.18
C HIS A 372 -19.45 -11.03 -13.30
N PHE A 373 -18.96 -9.94 -13.91
CA PHE A 373 -17.51 -9.75 -14.13
C PHE A 373 -17.00 -8.30 -14.01
N TRP A 374 -17.77 -7.43 -13.36
CA TRP A 374 -17.43 -6.01 -13.16
C TRP A 374 -16.04 -5.79 -12.53
N ILE A 375 -15.55 -6.77 -11.77
CA ILE A 375 -14.20 -6.76 -11.19
C ILE A 375 -13.13 -6.54 -12.27
N PHE A 376 -13.23 -7.17 -13.43
CA PHE A 376 -12.23 -7.01 -14.50
C PHE A 376 -12.38 -5.66 -15.17
N ASP A 377 -13.61 -5.18 -15.37
CA ASP A 377 -13.84 -3.85 -15.93
C ASP A 377 -13.32 -2.75 -14.98
N THR A 378 -13.16 -3.05 -13.69
CA THR A 378 -12.72 -2.10 -12.65
C THR A 378 -11.22 -2.19 -12.38
N PHE A 379 -10.65 -3.39 -12.25
CA PHE A 379 -9.32 -3.62 -11.69
C PHE A 379 -8.29 -4.14 -12.69
N ILE A 380 -8.62 -4.43 -13.96
CA ILE A 380 -7.67 -5.05 -14.90
C ILE A 380 -6.41 -4.22 -15.18
N GLU A 381 -6.46 -2.91 -14.91
CA GLU A 381 -5.30 -2.00 -15.08
C GLU A 381 -4.42 -1.91 -13.83
N ASP A 382 -4.87 -2.44 -12.69
CA ASP A 382 -4.20 -2.38 -11.39
C ASP A 382 -3.96 -3.82 -10.86
N ASP A 383 -2.87 -4.46 -11.32
CA ASP A 383 -2.63 -5.89 -11.09
C ASP A 383 -2.57 -6.29 -9.60
N ASP A 384 -1.95 -5.46 -8.76
CA ASP A 384 -1.84 -5.65 -7.32
C ASP A 384 -3.23 -5.69 -6.65
N LEU A 385 -4.08 -4.71 -6.99
CA LEU A 385 -5.46 -4.62 -6.52
C LEU A 385 -6.33 -5.75 -7.09
N LEU A 386 -6.15 -6.12 -8.36
CA LEU A 386 -6.89 -7.20 -9.01
C LEU A 386 -6.67 -8.52 -8.28
N PHE A 387 -5.42 -8.93 -8.07
CA PHE A 387 -5.11 -10.17 -7.35
C PHE A 387 -5.55 -10.08 -5.89
N GLY A 388 -5.42 -8.92 -5.26
CA GLY A 388 -5.92 -8.67 -3.92
C GLY A 388 -7.41 -8.92 -3.78
N VAL A 389 -8.22 -8.38 -4.70
CA VAL A 389 -9.68 -8.59 -4.73
C VAL A 389 -10.04 -10.03 -5.09
N MET A 390 -9.35 -10.66 -6.05
CA MET A 390 -9.56 -12.06 -6.41
C MET A 390 -9.28 -13.00 -5.22
N LEU A 391 -8.24 -12.71 -4.43
CA LEU A 391 -7.93 -13.43 -3.20
C LEU A 391 -9.00 -13.21 -2.11
N ALA A 392 -9.46 -11.97 -1.93
CA ALA A 392 -10.55 -11.68 -1.00
C ALA A 392 -11.82 -12.46 -1.37
N PHE A 393 -12.21 -12.48 -2.64
CA PHE A 393 -13.36 -13.25 -3.14
C PHE A 393 -13.21 -14.74 -2.89
N LEU A 394 -12.01 -15.31 -3.14
CA LEU A 394 -11.72 -16.70 -2.85
C LEU A 394 -11.90 -17.04 -1.35
N LYS A 395 -11.40 -16.20 -0.46
CA LYS A 395 -11.53 -16.36 1.00
C LYS A 395 -12.98 -16.25 1.46
N ILE A 396 -13.70 -15.23 0.98
CA ILE A 396 -15.14 -15.03 1.27
C ILE A 396 -15.95 -16.25 0.81
N TYR A 397 -15.73 -16.71 -0.42
CA TYR A 397 -16.39 -17.91 -0.95
C TYR A 397 -16.13 -19.14 -0.06
N CYS A 398 -14.87 -19.35 0.35
CA CYS A 398 -14.52 -20.45 1.24
C CYS A 398 -15.18 -20.34 2.62
N CYS A 399 -15.37 -19.13 3.15
CA CYS A 399 -16.06 -18.89 4.41
C CYS A 399 -17.55 -19.25 4.30
N LEU A 400 -18.25 -18.71 3.29
CA LEU A 400 -19.66 -19.01 3.03
C LEU A 400 -19.91 -20.51 2.83
N ARG A 401 -19.00 -21.20 2.13
CA ARG A 401 -19.10 -22.65 1.91
C ARG A 401 -19.03 -23.49 3.18
N LYS A 402 -18.19 -23.10 4.16
CA LYS A 402 -18.03 -23.86 5.42
C LYS A 402 -19.31 -23.84 6.26
N GLU A 403 -20.16 -22.83 6.08
CA GLU A 403 -21.35 -22.60 6.89
C GLU A 403 -22.58 -23.32 6.34
N ASP A 404 -22.65 -23.60 5.04
CA ASP A 404 -23.62 -24.54 4.45
C ASP A 404 -23.55 -25.93 5.09
N LEU A 405 -22.35 -26.35 5.53
CA LEU A 405 -22.14 -27.61 6.25
C LEU A 405 -22.67 -27.56 7.69
N ARG A 406 -22.89 -26.37 8.27
CA ARG A 406 -23.26 -26.16 9.67
C ARG A 406 -24.74 -25.83 9.88
N PHE A 407 -25.36 -25.04 9.01
CA PHE A 407 -26.71 -24.49 9.25
C PHE A 407 -27.79 -24.89 8.24
N GLY A 408 -27.45 -25.70 7.23
CA GLY A 408 -28.40 -26.23 6.25
C GLY A 408 -28.70 -25.24 5.12
N LYS A 409 -28.76 -25.75 3.89
CA LYS A 409 -29.10 -25.02 2.66
C LYS A 409 -30.48 -24.38 2.81
N ASN A 410 -30.60 -23.04 2.88
CA ASN A 410 -31.85 -22.30 2.59
C ASN A 410 -31.72 -20.76 2.62
N ASN A 411 -30.54 -20.17 2.40
CA ASN A 411 -30.44 -18.70 2.28
C ASN A 411 -30.19 -18.29 0.81
N LEU A 412 -31.24 -17.81 0.15
CA LEU A 412 -31.21 -17.36 -1.25
C LEU A 412 -30.17 -16.25 -1.51
N LEU A 413 -29.93 -15.38 -0.53
CA LEU A 413 -28.91 -14.33 -0.63
C LEU A 413 -27.50 -14.93 -0.64
N VAL A 414 -27.23 -15.92 0.21
CA VAL A 414 -25.94 -16.63 0.25
C VAL A 414 -25.73 -17.40 -1.06
N ASP A 415 -26.77 -18.01 -1.61
CA ASP A 415 -26.71 -18.71 -2.90
C ASP A 415 -26.37 -17.75 -4.06
N MET A 416 -27.00 -16.57 -4.07
CA MET A 416 -26.73 -15.51 -5.04
C MET A 416 -25.28 -15.00 -4.92
N LEU A 417 -24.87 -14.58 -3.71
CA LEU A 417 -23.51 -14.07 -3.45
C LEU A 417 -22.44 -15.10 -3.81
N ARG A 418 -22.67 -16.39 -3.50
CA ARG A 418 -21.76 -17.48 -3.86
C ARG A 418 -21.65 -17.69 -5.37
N SER A 419 -22.74 -17.50 -6.10
CA SER A 419 -22.73 -17.59 -7.57
C SER A 419 -21.93 -16.45 -8.20
N GLU A 420 -22.05 -15.23 -7.66
CA GLU A 420 -21.31 -14.03 -8.09
C GLU A 420 -19.83 -14.12 -7.73
N LEU A 421 -19.50 -14.54 -6.50
CA LEU A 421 -18.14 -14.67 -5.99
C LEU A 421 -17.46 -16.00 -6.34
N ASN A 422 -17.99 -16.75 -7.31
CA ASN A 422 -17.49 -18.08 -7.63
C ASN A 422 -16.05 -18.02 -8.17
N PRO A 423 -15.05 -18.55 -7.43
CA PRO A 423 -13.64 -18.39 -7.78
C PRO A 423 -13.26 -19.10 -9.08
N HIS A 424 -13.96 -20.18 -9.46
CA HIS A 424 -13.74 -20.81 -10.76
C HIS A 424 -14.17 -19.91 -11.91
N LYS A 425 -15.33 -19.25 -11.80
CA LYS A 425 -15.78 -18.30 -12.83
C LYS A 425 -14.82 -17.12 -12.96
N ILE A 426 -14.40 -16.56 -11.83
CA ILE A 426 -13.44 -15.44 -11.78
C ILE A 426 -12.11 -15.86 -12.42
N PHE A 427 -11.54 -17.02 -12.06
CA PHE A 427 -10.27 -17.49 -12.62
C PHE A 427 -10.35 -17.75 -14.13
N ILE A 428 -11.43 -18.39 -14.61
CA ILE A 428 -11.63 -18.63 -16.06
C ILE A 428 -11.71 -17.30 -16.82
N LYS A 429 -12.44 -16.32 -16.27
CA LYS A 429 -12.55 -14.99 -16.88
C LYS A 429 -11.21 -14.25 -16.87
N PHE A 430 -10.46 -14.32 -15.77
CA PHE A 430 -9.10 -13.76 -15.68
C PHE A 430 -8.21 -14.29 -16.81
N LEU A 431 -8.13 -15.62 -16.97
CA LEU A 431 -7.34 -16.23 -18.04
C LEU A 431 -7.80 -15.76 -19.43
N GLN A 432 -9.10 -15.57 -19.65
CA GLN A 432 -9.59 -15.02 -20.91
C GLN A 432 -9.17 -13.57 -21.15
N GLN A 433 -9.08 -12.74 -20.10
CA GLN A 433 -8.66 -11.34 -20.22
C GLN A 433 -7.19 -11.21 -20.60
N ILE A 434 -6.33 -12.06 -20.06
CA ILE A 434 -4.90 -12.11 -20.41
C ILE A 434 -4.62 -12.94 -21.68
N GLY A 435 -5.63 -13.17 -22.53
CA GLY A 435 -5.47 -13.89 -23.79
C GLY A 435 -5.18 -15.40 -23.67
N ASN A 436 -5.38 -15.98 -22.48
CA ASN A 436 -5.01 -17.36 -22.13
C ASN A 436 -3.51 -17.65 -22.28
N ASP A 437 -2.66 -16.64 -22.08
CA ASP A 437 -1.21 -16.81 -22.12
C ASP A 437 -0.65 -17.09 -20.71
N HIS A 438 0.01 -18.24 -20.56
CA HIS A 438 0.75 -18.60 -19.36
C HIS A 438 1.93 -17.67 -19.06
N ASN A 439 2.52 -16.99 -20.05
CA ASN A 439 3.63 -16.08 -19.83
C ASN A 439 3.21 -14.85 -19.02
N GLU A 440 1.98 -14.37 -19.22
CA GLU A 440 1.40 -13.28 -18.42
C GLU A 440 1.16 -13.74 -16.98
N VAL A 441 0.69 -14.97 -16.76
CA VAL A 441 0.59 -15.51 -15.39
C VAL A 441 1.98 -15.63 -14.76
N LEU A 442 3.00 -16.00 -15.55
CA LEU A 442 4.37 -16.12 -15.08
C LEU A 442 4.98 -14.77 -14.71
N SER A 443 4.71 -13.69 -15.47
CA SER A 443 5.21 -12.35 -15.15
C SER A 443 4.64 -11.85 -13.81
N PHE A 444 3.35 -12.10 -13.54
CA PHE A 444 2.75 -11.79 -12.24
C PHE A 444 3.36 -12.60 -11.09
N LEU A 445 3.72 -13.86 -11.32
CA LEU A 445 4.38 -14.67 -10.29
C LEU A 445 5.80 -14.17 -10.00
N VAL A 446 6.55 -13.71 -11.00
CA VAL A 446 7.93 -13.22 -10.76
C VAL A 446 7.94 -11.84 -10.11
N SER A 447 6.87 -11.05 -10.27
CA SER A 447 6.72 -9.74 -9.61
C SER A 447 6.56 -9.88 -8.09
N ASP A 448 7.30 -9.06 -7.34
CA ASP A 448 7.17 -8.87 -5.89
C ASP A 448 6.07 -7.87 -5.50
N GLU A 449 5.43 -7.24 -6.48
CA GLU A 449 4.36 -6.25 -6.26
C GLU A 449 2.96 -6.87 -6.18
N THR A 450 2.80 -8.14 -6.58
CA THR A 450 1.49 -8.79 -6.61
C THR A 450 1.38 -9.96 -5.63
N CYS A 451 0.19 -10.13 -5.05
CA CYS A 451 -0.12 -11.31 -4.24
C CYS A 451 -0.50 -12.54 -5.10
N CYS A 452 -0.12 -12.58 -6.38
CA CYS A 452 -0.52 -13.61 -7.34
C CYS A 452 -0.12 -15.03 -6.89
N LEU A 453 1.08 -15.20 -6.33
CA LEU A 453 1.53 -16.48 -5.77
C LEU A 453 0.56 -16.99 -4.69
N LEU A 454 0.22 -16.13 -3.73
CA LEU A 454 -0.64 -16.47 -2.62
C LEU A 454 -2.04 -16.84 -3.12
N TYR A 455 -2.59 -16.04 -4.04
CA TYR A 455 -3.85 -16.32 -4.70
C TYR A 455 -3.81 -17.69 -5.40
N LEU A 456 -2.81 -17.93 -6.24
CA LEU A 456 -2.73 -19.16 -7.05
C LEU A 456 -2.57 -20.40 -6.17
N LEU A 457 -1.74 -20.35 -5.13
CA LEU A 457 -1.59 -21.43 -4.17
C LEU A 457 -2.92 -21.79 -3.48
N GLN A 458 -3.70 -20.79 -3.05
CA GLN A 458 -4.99 -21.03 -2.40
C GLN A 458 -6.04 -21.51 -3.41
N TYR A 459 -6.06 -20.92 -4.60
CA TYR A 459 -7.00 -21.30 -5.65
C TYR A 459 -6.77 -22.74 -6.12
N LEU A 460 -5.53 -23.15 -6.36
CA LEU A 460 -5.22 -24.52 -6.79
C LEU A 460 -5.62 -25.56 -5.73
N LYS A 461 -5.44 -25.25 -4.44
CA LYS A 461 -5.96 -26.10 -3.35
C LYS A 461 -7.48 -26.24 -3.43
N LEU A 462 -8.20 -25.14 -3.70
CA LEU A 462 -9.65 -25.20 -3.89
C LEU A 462 -10.03 -25.99 -5.14
N LEU A 463 -9.36 -25.75 -6.27
CA LEU A 463 -9.57 -26.43 -7.54
C LEU A 463 -9.43 -27.96 -7.41
N LEU A 464 -8.43 -28.42 -6.67
CA LEU A 464 -8.23 -29.83 -6.41
C LEU A 464 -9.37 -30.43 -5.59
N VAL A 465 -10.02 -29.69 -4.71
CA VAL A 465 -11.19 -30.15 -3.95
C VAL A 465 -12.47 -30.07 -4.79
N GLU A 466 -12.64 -29.01 -5.57
CA GLU A 466 -13.89 -28.64 -6.26
C GLU A 466 -13.83 -28.86 -7.78
N TRP A 467 -13.11 -29.89 -8.22
CA TRP A 467 -12.91 -30.16 -9.64
C TRP A 467 -14.22 -30.23 -10.44
N GLU A 468 -15.26 -30.87 -9.89
CA GLU A 468 -16.57 -30.97 -10.56
C GLU A 468 -17.24 -29.58 -10.72
N PHE A 469 -17.16 -28.72 -9.71
CA PHE A 469 -17.68 -27.35 -9.78
C PHE A 469 -16.88 -26.50 -10.76
N PHE A 470 -15.58 -26.75 -10.90
CA PHE A 470 -14.75 -26.14 -11.94
C PHE A 470 -15.21 -26.52 -13.35
N ILE A 471 -15.52 -27.81 -13.59
CA ILE A 471 -16.09 -28.25 -14.88
C ILE A 471 -17.46 -27.59 -15.13
N GLN A 472 -18.32 -27.55 -14.11
CA GLN A 472 -19.64 -26.87 -14.20
C GLN A 472 -19.50 -25.38 -14.49
N ALA A 473 -18.50 -24.69 -13.94
CA ALA A 473 -18.25 -23.29 -14.25
C ALA A 473 -17.96 -23.12 -15.75
N HIS A 474 -17.15 -24.00 -16.34
CA HIS A 474 -16.92 -24.02 -17.79
C HIS A 474 -18.19 -24.28 -18.62
N GLU A 475 -19.12 -25.11 -18.13
CA GLU A 475 -20.45 -25.31 -18.76
C GLU A 475 -21.24 -24.02 -18.89
N ILE A 476 -21.23 -23.22 -17.84
CA ILE A 476 -21.98 -21.95 -17.81
C ILE A 476 -21.40 -21.00 -18.87
N PHE A 477 -20.07 -20.82 -18.91
CA PHE A 477 -19.44 -19.95 -19.91
C PHE A 477 -19.63 -20.43 -21.35
N PHE A 478 -19.69 -21.75 -21.58
CA PHE A 478 -19.95 -22.31 -22.90
C PHE A 478 -21.38 -21.98 -23.35
N LYS A 479 -22.38 -22.24 -22.49
CA LYS A 479 -23.80 -21.97 -22.79
C LYS A 479 -24.05 -20.50 -23.12
N PHE A 480 -23.36 -19.57 -22.45
CA PHE A 480 -23.50 -18.13 -22.74
C PHE A 480 -22.89 -17.69 -24.07
N LYS A 481 -21.88 -18.38 -24.61
CA LYS A 481 -21.33 -18.08 -25.95
C LYS A 481 -22.28 -18.50 -27.08
N ASP A 482 -23.08 -19.53 -26.86
CA ASP A 482 -24.05 -20.02 -27.84
C ASP A 482 -25.39 -19.25 -27.81
N THR A 483 -25.66 -18.50 -26.72
CA THR A 483 -26.82 -17.61 -26.58
C THR A 483 -26.43 -16.14 -26.80
N THR A 484 -25.95 -15.79 -27.99
CA THR A 484 -26.10 -14.40 -28.46
C THR A 484 -27.54 -14.19 -28.96
N PRO A 485 -28.29 -13.18 -28.50
CA PRO A 485 -29.55 -12.79 -29.12
C PRO A 485 -29.25 -11.94 -30.36
N PHE A 486 -28.73 -12.53 -31.43
CA PHE A 486 -28.54 -11.83 -32.71
C PHE A 486 -28.61 -12.80 -33.90
N SER A 487 -29.78 -13.41 -34.11
CA SER A 487 -30.11 -13.99 -35.42
C SER A 487 -31.61 -14.23 -35.62
N SER A 488 -32.46 -13.20 -35.44
CA SER A 488 -33.77 -13.14 -36.12
C SER A 488 -34.51 -11.84 -35.79
N ILE A 489 -34.12 -10.75 -36.43
CA ILE A 489 -35.10 -9.74 -36.88
C ILE A 489 -35.07 -9.80 -38.40
N SER A 490 -35.84 -10.75 -38.93
CA SER A 490 -36.25 -10.72 -40.33
C SER A 490 -37.29 -9.60 -40.50
N LYS A 491 -36.91 -8.60 -41.31
CA LYS A 491 -37.77 -7.78 -42.18
C LYS A 491 -39.17 -7.41 -41.63
N CYS A 492 -39.30 -6.16 -41.20
CA CYS A 492 -40.41 -5.31 -41.65
C CYS A 492 -39.90 -3.88 -41.86
N ALA A 493 -40.40 -3.27 -42.93
CA ALA A 493 -39.89 -2.10 -43.61
C ALA A 493 -39.76 -0.83 -42.75
N ILE A 494 -38.78 0.02 -43.07
CA ILE A 494 -38.96 1.41 -43.53
C ILE A 494 -37.61 1.90 -44.09
N ASN A 495 -37.65 2.44 -45.31
CA ASN A 495 -36.56 3.10 -46.00
C ASN A 495 -36.14 4.38 -45.28
N THR A 496 -34.84 4.64 -45.12
CA THR A 496 -34.16 5.82 -45.69
C THR A 496 -32.64 5.74 -45.57
N SER A 497 -31.99 6.11 -46.67
CA SER A 497 -30.56 6.28 -46.93
C SER A 497 -29.88 7.32 -46.04
N LEU A 498 -28.65 7.05 -45.58
CA LEU A 498 -27.50 7.97 -45.69
C LEU A 498 -26.18 7.28 -45.33
N SER A 499 -25.16 7.64 -46.10
CA SER A 499 -23.84 7.04 -46.26
C SER A 499 -22.76 7.61 -45.31
N SER A 500 -21.58 6.97 -45.38
CA SER A 500 -20.22 7.38 -44.94
C SER A 500 -19.79 6.87 -43.55
N SER A 501 -18.93 5.84 -43.47
CA SER A 501 -17.47 5.82 -43.67
C SER A 501 -16.71 6.33 -42.44
N CYS A 502 -16.11 5.42 -41.67
CA CYS A 502 -14.71 5.51 -41.27
C CYS A 502 -14.18 4.13 -40.84
N LYS A 503 -13.07 3.74 -41.49
CA LYS A 503 -12.29 2.53 -41.25
C LYS A 503 -11.40 2.76 -40.03
N ASN A 504 -11.11 1.72 -39.24
CA ASN A 504 -9.74 1.46 -38.83
C ASN A 504 -9.52 -0.03 -38.57
N LYS A 505 -8.47 -0.52 -39.23
CA LYS A 505 -7.94 -1.88 -39.35
C LYS A 505 -7.02 -2.14 -38.15
N LEU A 506 -7.17 -3.27 -37.48
CA LEU A 506 -6.05 -3.93 -36.77
C LEU A 506 -6.08 -5.42 -37.15
N VAL A 507 -4.87 -5.94 -37.37
CA VAL A 507 -4.54 -7.08 -38.23
C VAL A 507 -4.84 -8.41 -37.53
N SER A 508 -5.62 -9.27 -38.17
CA SER A 508 -5.82 -10.67 -37.77
C SER A 508 -4.78 -11.56 -38.45
N TYR A 509 -3.97 -12.28 -37.67
CA TYR A 509 -3.21 -13.43 -38.15
C TYR A 509 -4.11 -14.66 -38.23
N SER A 510 -4.39 -15.11 -39.45
CA SER A 510 -5.09 -16.35 -39.75
C SER A 510 -4.09 -17.51 -39.72
N CYS A 511 -4.39 -18.56 -38.96
CA CYS A 511 -3.82 -19.88 -39.18
C CYS A 511 -4.93 -20.80 -39.68
N SER A 512 -4.79 -21.25 -40.93
CA SER A 512 -5.72 -22.14 -41.61
C SER A 512 -5.14 -23.55 -41.78
N SER A 513 -6.06 -24.46 -42.11
CA SER A 513 -5.94 -25.85 -42.57
C SER A 513 -6.07 -26.91 -41.44
N SER A 514 -6.88 -27.97 -41.56
CA SER A 514 -7.42 -28.60 -42.78
C SER A 514 -8.62 -29.56 -42.52
N SER A 515 -9.54 -29.57 -43.48
CA SER A 515 -10.32 -30.72 -44.02
C SER A 515 -11.67 -31.12 -43.40
N ASP A 516 -12.69 -30.93 -44.24
CA ASP A 516 -14.07 -31.40 -44.16
C ASP A 516 -14.23 -32.88 -44.57
N GLU A 517 -15.17 -33.59 -43.94
CA GLU A 517 -16.06 -34.56 -44.64
C GLU A 517 -17.46 -34.53 -43.98
N GLU A 518 -18.49 -34.30 -44.80
CA GLU A 518 -19.92 -34.33 -44.46
C GLU A 518 -20.54 -35.72 -44.70
N TYR A 519 -21.51 -36.13 -43.87
CA TYR A 519 -22.81 -36.73 -44.22
C TYR A 519 -23.62 -37.06 -42.92
N PRO A 520 -24.96 -37.25 -42.95
CA PRO A 520 -25.85 -36.62 -41.99
C PRO A 520 -26.67 -37.57 -41.12
N ASN A 521 -27.41 -36.95 -40.20
CA ASN A 521 -28.57 -37.41 -39.43
C ASN A 521 -28.38 -37.90 -37.99
N ALA A 522 -28.86 -37.01 -37.10
CA ALA A 522 -29.77 -37.27 -36.00
C ALA A 522 -29.35 -38.33 -34.97
N THR A 523 -28.70 -37.85 -33.90
CA THR A 523 -28.98 -38.06 -32.45
C THR A 523 -27.72 -37.65 -31.67
N VAL A 524 -27.28 -36.38 -31.78
CA VAL A 524 -25.90 -35.97 -31.38
C VAL A 524 -25.85 -34.79 -30.41
N ILE A 525 -26.99 -34.27 -29.94
CA ILE A 525 -27.01 -33.02 -29.16
C ILE A 525 -26.46 -33.19 -27.72
N SER A 526 -26.49 -34.39 -27.11
CA SER A 526 -25.94 -34.59 -25.75
C SER A 526 -24.50 -35.11 -25.68
N LEU A 527 -23.97 -35.74 -26.73
CA LEU A 527 -22.61 -36.31 -26.75
C LEU A 527 -21.54 -35.34 -27.30
N LYS A 528 -21.94 -34.34 -28.12
CA LYS A 528 -21.02 -33.30 -28.61
C LYS A 528 -20.69 -32.27 -27.53
N THR A 529 -21.66 -31.92 -26.69
CA THR A 529 -21.51 -30.94 -25.60
C THR A 529 -20.52 -31.41 -24.54
N ASP A 530 -20.57 -32.69 -24.16
CA ASP A 530 -19.69 -33.27 -23.14
C ASP A 530 -18.21 -33.34 -23.61
N LYS A 531 -17.99 -33.66 -24.90
CA LYS A 531 -16.66 -33.61 -25.51
C LYS A 531 -16.11 -32.18 -25.67
N SER A 532 -16.94 -31.20 -26.06
CA SER A 532 -16.52 -29.80 -26.17
C SER A 532 -16.24 -29.17 -24.81
N LEU A 533 -16.98 -29.57 -23.78
CA LEU A 533 -16.78 -29.10 -22.42
C LEU A 533 -15.51 -29.61 -21.77
N LYS A 534 -15.24 -30.91 -21.89
CA LYS A 534 -13.92 -31.45 -21.56
C LYS A 534 -12.81 -30.73 -22.32
N LYS A 535 -13.01 -30.42 -23.60
CA LYS A 535 -12.02 -29.66 -24.40
C LYS A 535 -11.76 -28.24 -23.87
N LEU A 536 -12.76 -27.57 -23.29
CA LEU A 536 -12.63 -26.21 -22.75
C LEU A 536 -11.94 -26.17 -21.39
N SER A 537 -12.33 -27.07 -20.47
CA SER A 537 -11.61 -27.20 -19.21
C SER A 537 -10.17 -27.65 -19.45
N LEU A 538 -9.93 -28.52 -20.44
CA LEU A 538 -8.58 -28.91 -20.88
C LEU A 538 -7.76 -27.73 -21.40
N ARG A 539 -8.36 -26.66 -21.95
CA ARG A 539 -7.61 -25.44 -22.32
C ARG A 539 -7.09 -24.72 -21.09
N THR A 540 -7.93 -24.49 -20.09
CA THR A 540 -7.51 -23.88 -18.82
C THR A 540 -6.43 -24.71 -18.14
N VAL A 541 -6.60 -26.03 -18.11
CA VAL A 541 -5.61 -26.95 -17.57
C VAL A 541 -4.32 -26.90 -18.39
N SER A 542 -4.38 -26.83 -19.71
CA SER A 542 -3.19 -26.70 -20.57
C SER A 542 -2.40 -25.43 -20.26
N ILE A 543 -3.06 -24.31 -19.92
CA ILE A 543 -2.38 -23.09 -19.47
C ILE A 543 -1.64 -23.34 -18.16
N LEU A 544 -2.28 -24.00 -17.18
CA LEU A 544 -1.64 -24.39 -15.93
C LEU A 544 -0.44 -25.34 -16.16
N MET A 545 -0.51 -26.22 -17.16
CA MET A 545 0.60 -27.11 -17.52
C MET A 545 1.76 -26.36 -18.15
N HIS A 546 1.49 -25.43 -19.07
CA HIS A 546 2.53 -24.59 -19.63
C HIS A 546 3.14 -23.67 -18.58
N LEU A 547 2.34 -23.13 -17.66
CA LEU A 547 2.80 -22.35 -16.51
C LEU A 547 3.77 -23.18 -15.64
N LYS A 548 3.43 -24.44 -15.32
CA LYS A 548 4.32 -25.36 -14.60
C LYS A 548 5.67 -25.50 -15.30
N LEU A 549 5.67 -25.69 -16.62
CA LEU A 549 6.90 -25.80 -17.41
C LEU A 549 7.70 -24.49 -17.42
N GLY A 550 7.03 -23.34 -17.52
CA GLY A 550 7.67 -22.02 -17.45
C GLY A 550 8.35 -21.78 -16.10
N ILE A 551 7.64 -22.06 -15.00
CA ILE A 551 8.19 -21.99 -13.64
C ILE A 551 9.40 -22.92 -13.49
N GLN A 552 9.29 -24.17 -13.95
CA GLN A 552 10.39 -25.14 -13.83
C GLN A 552 11.65 -24.65 -14.55
N LYS A 553 11.52 -24.05 -15.74
CA LYS A 553 12.66 -23.47 -16.47
C LYS A 553 13.36 -22.37 -15.66
N LEU A 554 12.60 -21.46 -15.04
CA LEU A 554 13.17 -20.40 -14.21
C LEU A 554 13.84 -20.94 -12.94
N VAL A 555 13.26 -21.98 -12.33
CA VAL A 555 13.85 -22.67 -11.18
C VAL A 555 15.16 -23.36 -11.57
N ASP A 556 15.21 -24.04 -12.71
CA ASP A 556 16.41 -24.75 -13.18
C ASP A 556 17.58 -23.78 -13.44
N VAL A 557 17.29 -22.51 -13.74
CA VAL A 557 18.28 -21.44 -13.97
C VAL A 557 18.53 -20.58 -12.71
N ASN A 558 17.88 -20.89 -11.57
CA ASN A 558 17.90 -20.09 -10.33
C ASN A 558 17.44 -18.63 -10.50
N GLU A 559 16.51 -18.36 -11.43
CA GLU A 559 15.97 -17.02 -11.68
C GLU A 559 14.63 -16.77 -10.97
N PHE A 560 14.10 -17.77 -10.26
CA PHE A 560 12.83 -17.63 -9.57
C PHE A 560 13.01 -17.06 -8.15
N PRO A 561 12.33 -15.96 -7.77
CA PRO A 561 12.70 -15.15 -6.59
C PRO A 561 12.41 -15.80 -5.22
N TYR A 562 11.68 -16.91 -5.17
CA TYR A 562 11.29 -17.55 -3.91
C TYR A 562 11.05 -19.07 -4.06
N ASN A 563 10.83 -19.78 -2.94
CA ASN A 563 10.60 -21.23 -2.95
C ASN A 563 9.24 -21.60 -3.55
N VAL A 564 9.24 -22.00 -4.82
CA VAL A 564 8.04 -22.34 -5.60
C VAL A 564 7.64 -23.82 -5.57
N SER A 565 8.37 -24.66 -4.81
CA SER A 565 8.10 -26.10 -4.71
C SER A 565 6.65 -26.44 -4.37
N PRO A 566 5.96 -25.74 -3.43
CA PRO A 566 4.55 -26.01 -3.14
C PRO A 566 3.64 -25.76 -4.34
N LEU A 567 3.92 -24.72 -5.14
CA LEU A 567 3.13 -24.38 -6.33
C LEU A 567 3.31 -25.44 -7.42
N ILE A 568 4.55 -25.87 -7.70
CA ILE A 568 4.83 -26.94 -8.67
C ILE A 568 4.11 -28.23 -8.27
N SER A 569 4.13 -28.58 -6.97
CA SER A 569 3.43 -29.76 -6.47
C SER A 569 1.91 -29.69 -6.70
N LEU A 570 1.28 -28.53 -6.46
CA LEU A 570 -0.16 -28.36 -6.71
C LEU A 570 -0.49 -28.43 -8.20
N LEU A 571 0.31 -27.81 -9.06
CA LEU A 571 0.14 -27.87 -10.52
C LEU A 571 0.26 -29.30 -11.04
N LYS A 572 1.19 -30.10 -10.50
CA LYS A 572 1.31 -31.53 -10.84
C LYS A 572 0.06 -32.32 -10.45
N LEU A 573 -0.49 -32.08 -9.26
CA LEU A 573 -1.75 -32.72 -8.84
C LEU A 573 -2.92 -32.32 -9.75
N CYS A 574 -2.96 -31.08 -10.23
CA CYS A 574 -3.98 -30.64 -11.19
C CYS A 574 -3.83 -31.36 -12.55
N GLU A 575 -2.60 -31.64 -12.99
CA GLU A 575 -2.32 -32.44 -14.19
C GLU A 575 -2.86 -33.86 -14.04
N GLU A 576 -2.50 -34.53 -12.94
CA GLU A 576 -2.92 -35.90 -12.65
C GLU A 576 -4.44 -36.03 -12.57
N LYS A 577 -5.13 -35.00 -12.08
CA LYS A 577 -6.60 -34.97 -12.00
C LYS A 577 -7.30 -34.70 -13.34
N SER A 578 -6.57 -34.20 -14.33
CA SER A 578 -7.09 -33.87 -15.67
C SER A 578 -6.95 -34.99 -16.70
N LEU A 579 -6.03 -35.93 -16.44
CA LEU A 579 -5.82 -37.17 -17.20
C LEU A 579 -6.87 -38.21 -16.79
#